data_AF-A0A7S3E6Q0-F1
#
_entry.id   AF-A0A7S3E6Q0-F1
#
_cell.length_a   1.000
_cell.length_b   1.000
_cell.length_c   1.000
_cell.angle_alpha   90.00
_cell.angle_beta   90.00
_cell.angle_gamma   90.00
#
_symmetry.space_group_name_H-M   'P 1'
#
loop_
_entity.id
_entity.type
_entity.pdbx_description
1 polymer ?
#
loop_
_entity_poly.entity_id
_entity_poly.type
_entity_poly.pdbx_seq_one_letter_code
_entity_poly.pdbx_strand_id
1 'polypeptide(L)'
;MAFLVSVNGSTRRTRTVLESRISRRNFVVAGSGVLGGWLLFNNPVAAEEKPELPPGARQFDRLLKAQERWEEIRATVSTKKSELTANEWEGIRAFLRKYYRASEDMEYLSQRFPKDRKQKVAEITKEFRAIVKGMDKPAAERDVALFLEMHKNADDKVVQFFDVLKSGSDVPDEL
;
A
#
# COMPACT_ATOMS: atom_id res chain seq x y z
N MET A 1 29.89 30.81 -63.71
CA MET A 1 28.75 31.67 -64.09
C MET A 1 28.22 32.32 -62.83
N ALA A 2 28.05 33.65 -62.88
CA ALA A 2 27.70 34.55 -61.78
C ALA A 2 26.20 34.50 -61.43
N PHE A 3 25.82 34.86 -60.20
CA PHE A 3 25.19 36.16 -59.88
C PHE A 3 24.83 36.25 -58.38
N LEU A 4 25.29 37.33 -57.74
CA LEU A 4 24.80 37.88 -56.48
C LEU A 4 23.48 38.63 -56.72
N VAL A 5 22.50 38.50 -55.82
CA VAL A 5 21.52 39.57 -55.54
C VAL A 5 21.17 39.57 -54.04
N SER A 6 21.37 40.73 -53.43
CA SER A 6 20.96 41.14 -52.09
C SER A 6 19.74 42.04 -52.21
N VAL A 7 18.72 41.90 -51.34
CA VAL A 7 17.70 42.95 -51.11
C VAL A 7 17.30 43.01 -49.63
N ASN A 8 17.33 44.25 -49.14
CA ASN A 8 17.02 44.82 -47.82
C ASN A 8 15.51 44.91 -47.53
N GLY A 9 15.11 45.02 -46.25
CA GLY A 9 13.74 45.43 -45.91
C GLY A 9 13.39 45.54 -44.42
N SER A 10 13.73 46.67 -43.80
CA SER A 10 13.23 47.17 -42.50
C SER A 10 11.70 47.22 -42.41
N THR A 11 11.10 47.19 -41.19
CA THR A 11 10.21 48.26 -40.64
C THR A 11 9.29 47.83 -39.47
N ARG A 12 9.44 48.55 -38.33
CA ARG A 12 8.48 48.98 -37.25
C ARG A 12 7.75 47.93 -36.37
N ARG A 13 7.96 47.97 -35.05
CA ARG A 13 7.21 48.73 -33.99
C ARG A 13 5.70 48.45 -33.97
N THR A 14 5.20 47.89 -32.85
CA THR A 14 4.22 48.56 -31.95
C THR A 14 3.96 47.76 -30.66
N ARG A 15 3.89 48.51 -29.55
CA ARG A 15 3.27 48.15 -28.25
C ARG A 15 1.86 47.62 -28.43
N THR A 16 1.36 46.79 -27.50
CA THR A 16 0.29 47.08 -26.53
C THR A 16 -0.31 45.75 -26.02
N VAL A 17 -0.23 45.50 -24.71
CA VAL A 17 -1.31 45.59 -23.70
C VAL A 17 -2.17 44.32 -23.65
N LEU A 18 -2.33 43.84 -22.42
CA LEU A 18 -3.37 42.98 -21.83
C LEU A 18 -4.63 42.86 -22.71
N GLU A 19 -5.33 41.72 -22.77
CA GLU A 19 -6.02 41.13 -21.63
C GLU A 19 -6.73 39.84 -22.09
N SER A 20 -6.94 38.95 -21.12
CA SER A 20 -8.09 38.03 -20.95
C SER A 20 -8.90 37.58 -22.18
N ARG A 21 -9.01 36.25 -22.35
CA ARG A 21 -10.30 35.57 -22.57
C ARG A 21 -10.13 34.06 -22.49
N ILE A 22 -10.70 33.50 -21.44
CA ILE A 22 -11.07 32.09 -21.36
C ILE A 22 -12.05 31.82 -22.50
N SER A 23 -11.72 30.89 -23.40
CA SER A 23 -12.72 30.23 -24.25
C SER A 23 -12.47 28.72 -24.27
N ARG A 24 -13.55 28.01 -24.00
CA ARG A 24 -13.63 26.57 -23.77
C ARG A 24 -13.78 25.84 -25.11
N ARG A 25 -13.21 24.63 -25.17
CA ARG A 25 -13.54 23.44 -25.98
C ARG A 25 -12.57 23.05 -27.11
N ASN A 26 -12.30 21.74 -27.13
CA ASN A 26 -11.60 20.86 -28.08
C ASN A 26 -10.10 20.67 -27.77
N PHE A 27 -9.65 19.71 -26.95
CA PHE A 27 -9.70 18.22 -26.98
C PHE A 27 -8.62 17.57 -27.89
N VAL A 28 -7.98 16.52 -27.34
CA VAL A 28 -6.94 15.59 -27.87
C VAL A 28 -5.47 16.08 -27.76
N VAL A 29 -4.72 15.72 -26.71
CA VAL A 29 -4.01 14.45 -26.37
C VAL A 29 -2.76 14.18 -27.21
N ALA A 30 -1.58 14.38 -26.61
CA ALA A 30 -0.35 13.63 -26.89
C ALA A 30 0.65 13.84 -25.75
N GLY A 31 0.81 12.83 -24.88
CA GLY A 31 1.74 12.88 -23.75
C GLY A 31 1.27 12.06 -22.55
N SER A 32 0.92 10.80 -22.79
CA SER A 32 0.58 9.84 -21.74
C SER A 32 1.81 9.58 -20.87
N GLY A 33 1.75 10.07 -19.64
CA GLY A 33 2.72 9.84 -18.58
C GLY A 33 2.07 10.00 -17.20
N VAL A 34 0.83 9.53 -17.06
CA VAL A 34 0.24 9.22 -15.75
C VAL A 34 0.97 7.93 -15.32
N LEU A 35 1.78 7.94 -14.27
CA LEU A 35 1.40 7.42 -12.95
C LEU A 35 2.50 7.77 -11.93
N GLY A 36 2.85 9.06 -11.82
CA GLY A 36 3.72 9.60 -10.77
C GLY A 36 3.05 9.75 -9.40
N GLY A 37 2.21 8.78 -9.01
CA GLY A 37 1.31 8.87 -7.84
C GLY A 37 1.75 8.10 -6.60
N TRP A 38 3.05 7.98 -6.32
CA TRP A 38 3.55 7.23 -5.15
C TRP A 38 4.21 8.09 -4.06
N LEU A 39 4.16 9.42 -4.16
CA LEU A 39 4.81 10.33 -3.17
C LEU A 39 3.89 10.91 -2.08
N LEU A 40 2.74 10.31 -1.78
CA LEU A 40 1.85 10.80 -0.70
C LEU A 40 1.50 9.74 0.37
N PHE A 41 2.50 9.06 0.93
CA PHE A 41 2.28 8.15 2.08
C PHE A 41 2.89 8.66 3.40
N ASN A 42 2.99 9.98 3.56
CA ASN A 42 3.34 10.61 4.84
C ASN A 42 2.42 11.79 5.16
N ASN A 43 1.09 11.60 5.05
CA ASN A 43 0.17 12.55 5.67
C ASN A 43 0.14 12.30 7.18
N PRO A 44 0.51 13.28 8.04
CA PRO A 44 0.02 13.28 9.39
C PRO A 44 -1.49 13.46 9.30
N VAL A 45 -2.24 12.38 9.57
CA VAL A 45 -3.69 12.47 9.78
C VAL A 45 -3.90 13.47 10.91
N ALA A 46 -4.59 14.57 10.61
CA ALA A 46 -5.09 15.48 11.62
C ALA A 46 -5.90 14.64 12.63
N ALA A 47 -5.52 14.75 13.90
CA ALA A 47 -6.17 14.03 14.98
C ALA A 47 -7.58 14.59 15.19
N GLU A 48 -8.56 14.02 14.48
CA GLU A 48 -9.93 14.01 14.99
C GLU A 48 -9.93 13.17 16.26
N GLU A 49 -10.41 13.73 17.37
CA GLU A 49 -10.69 13.01 18.61
C GLU A 49 -11.76 11.95 18.33
N LYS A 50 -11.31 10.78 17.85
CA LYS A 50 -12.17 9.63 17.67
C LYS A 50 -12.56 9.12 19.06
N PRO A 51 -13.85 8.82 19.31
CA PRO A 51 -14.29 8.21 20.56
C PRO A 51 -13.39 7.01 20.83
N GLU A 52 -12.83 6.93 22.03
CA GLU A 52 -11.88 5.86 22.38
C GLU A 52 -12.55 4.51 22.16
N LEU A 53 -12.18 3.87 21.05
CA LEU A 53 -12.58 2.52 20.75
C LEU A 53 -12.15 1.63 21.93
N PRO A 54 -13.01 0.70 22.38
CA PRO A 54 -12.68 -0.23 23.45
C PRO A 54 -11.32 -0.86 23.20
N PRO A 55 -10.57 -1.20 24.25
CA PRO A 55 -9.16 -1.53 24.16
C PRO A 55 -8.85 -2.83 23.38
N GLY A 56 -9.82 -3.50 22.73
CA GLY A 56 -9.61 -4.53 21.70
C GLY A 56 -10.11 -4.16 20.30
N ALA A 57 -11.04 -3.21 20.17
CA ALA A 57 -11.56 -2.76 18.88
C ALA A 57 -10.49 -2.00 18.07
N ARG A 58 -9.58 -1.27 18.75
CA ARG A 58 -8.44 -0.61 18.09
C ARG A 58 -7.48 -1.61 17.46
N GLN A 59 -7.16 -2.68 18.17
CA GLN A 59 -6.23 -3.73 17.74
C GLN A 59 -6.82 -4.50 16.57
N PHE A 60 -8.12 -4.79 16.62
CA PHE A 60 -8.84 -5.40 15.51
C PHE A 60 -8.85 -4.50 14.26
N ASP A 61 -9.16 -3.20 14.41
CA ASP A 61 -9.11 -2.22 13.31
C ASP A 61 -7.70 -2.08 12.71
N ARG A 62 -6.65 -2.07 13.56
CA ARG A 62 -5.26 -2.10 13.09
C ARG A 62 -4.94 -3.35 12.28
N LEU A 63 -5.41 -4.51 12.74
CA LEU A 63 -5.21 -5.78 12.06
C LEU A 63 -5.92 -5.82 10.70
N LEU A 64 -7.17 -5.34 10.62
CA LEU A 64 -7.89 -5.24 9.35
C LEU A 64 -7.19 -4.32 8.35
N LYS A 65 -6.78 -3.12 8.78
CA LYS A 65 -6.02 -2.19 7.93
C LYS A 65 -4.68 -2.76 7.50
N ALA A 66 -4.04 -3.55 8.35
CA ALA A 66 -2.81 -4.23 8.01
C ALA A 66 -3.06 -5.30 6.92
N GLN A 67 -4.17 -6.04 7.00
CA GLN A 67 -4.57 -7.01 5.99
C GLN A 67 -4.96 -6.35 4.66
N GLU A 68 -5.72 -5.26 4.67
CA GLU A 68 -6.05 -4.51 3.45
C GLU A 68 -4.78 -4.07 2.70
N ARG A 69 -3.83 -3.48 3.42
CA ARG A 69 -2.53 -3.09 2.86
C ARG A 69 -1.70 -4.28 2.40
N TRP A 70 -1.87 -5.44 3.03
CA TRP A 70 -1.20 -6.67 2.62
C TRP A 70 -1.67 -7.10 1.24
N GLU A 71 -2.97 -7.05 0.98
CA GLU A 71 -3.54 -7.36 -0.33
C GLU A 71 -3.16 -6.33 -1.40
N GLU A 72 -3.08 -5.04 -1.04
CA GLU A 72 -2.58 -4.00 -1.96
C GLU A 72 -1.14 -4.28 -2.41
N ILE A 73 -0.27 -4.73 -1.50
CA ILE A 73 1.10 -5.13 -1.82
C ILE A 73 1.11 -6.33 -2.76
N ARG A 74 0.26 -7.34 -2.52
CA ARG A 74 0.11 -8.50 -3.41
C ARG A 74 -0.30 -8.07 -4.82
N ALA A 75 -1.32 -7.22 -4.92
CA ALA A 75 -1.81 -6.70 -6.20
C ALA A 75 -0.71 -5.91 -6.92
N THR A 76 0.03 -5.08 -6.18
CA THR A 76 1.14 -4.28 -6.73
C THR A 76 2.27 -5.18 -7.25
N VAL A 77 2.74 -6.13 -6.44
CA VAL A 77 3.85 -7.03 -6.80
C VAL A 77 3.45 -7.98 -7.94
N SER A 78 2.22 -8.48 -7.94
CA SER A 78 1.72 -9.35 -9.02
C SER A 78 1.48 -8.61 -10.34
N THR A 79 1.08 -7.34 -10.30
CA THR A 79 0.82 -6.53 -11.50
C THR A 79 2.11 -5.96 -12.08
N LYS A 80 2.92 -5.30 -11.25
CA LYS A 80 4.14 -4.60 -11.70
C LYS A 80 5.34 -5.55 -11.84
N LYS A 81 5.42 -6.63 -11.07
CA LYS A 81 6.50 -7.64 -11.12
C LYS A 81 7.90 -7.00 -11.22
N SER A 82 8.57 -7.13 -12.36
CA SER A 82 9.91 -6.61 -12.65
C SER A 82 9.98 -5.09 -12.85
N GLU A 83 8.83 -4.41 -12.99
CA GLU A 83 8.74 -2.96 -13.17
C GLU A 83 8.82 -2.19 -11.84
N LEU A 84 8.79 -2.89 -10.71
CA LEU A 84 8.97 -2.30 -9.39
C LEU A 84 10.37 -1.69 -9.23
N THR A 85 10.40 -0.41 -8.94
CA THR A 85 11.61 0.36 -8.66
C THR A 85 12.25 -0.05 -7.33
N ALA A 86 13.54 0.27 -7.16
CA ALA A 86 14.25 0.03 -5.90
C ALA A 86 13.55 0.68 -4.69
N ASN A 87 13.02 1.90 -4.88
CA ASN A 87 12.32 2.63 -3.83
C ASN A 87 11.00 1.95 -3.43
N GLU A 88 10.28 1.36 -4.39
CA GLU A 88 9.05 0.61 -4.09
C GLU A 88 9.35 -0.66 -3.29
N TRP A 89 10.43 -1.39 -3.64
CA TRP A 89 10.89 -2.54 -2.86
C TRP A 89 11.32 -2.16 -1.43
N GLU A 90 12.02 -1.04 -1.25
CA GLU A 90 12.33 -0.53 0.10
C GLU A 90 11.07 -0.16 0.88
N GLY A 91 10.05 0.41 0.21
CA GLY A 91 8.74 0.65 0.79
C GLY A 91 8.06 -0.64 1.28
N ILE A 92 8.11 -1.71 0.47
CA ILE A 92 7.60 -3.03 0.84
C ILE A 92 8.36 -3.58 2.06
N ARG A 93 9.69 -3.49 2.09
CA ARG A 93 10.49 -3.93 3.25
C ARG A 93 10.19 -3.14 4.52
N ALA A 94 10.01 -1.82 4.39
CA ALA A 94 9.59 -0.98 5.51
C ALA A 94 8.19 -1.36 6.00
N PHE A 95 7.28 -1.73 5.09
CA PHE A 95 5.97 -2.26 5.45
C PHE A 95 6.10 -3.60 6.19
N LEU A 96 6.90 -4.56 5.72
CA LEU A 96 7.08 -5.86 6.40
C LEU A 96 7.47 -5.70 7.87
N ARG A 97 8.33 -4.73 8.18
CA ARG A 97 8.73 -4.41 9.58
C ARG A 97 7.57 -3.89 10.42
N LYS A 98 6.64 -3.15 9.82
CA LYS A 98 5.39 -2.71 10.48
C LYS A 98 4.41 -3.87 10.61
N TYR A 99 4.25 -4.67 9.55
CA TYR A 99 3.35 -5.80 9.48
C TYR A 99 3.70 -6.89 10.49
N TYR A 100 4.98 -7.05 10.82
CA TYR A 100 5.43 -7.89 11.92
C TYR A 100 4.69 -7.60 13.24
N ARG A 101 4.37 -6.33 13.52
CA ARG A 101 3.65 -5.92 14.73
C ARG A 101 2.17 -6.33 14.74
N ALA A 102 1.60 -6.72 13.60
CA ALA A 102 0.25 -7.29 13.57
C ALA A 102 0.14 -8.56 14.44
N SER A 103 1.25 -9.28 14.64
CA SER A 103 1.31 -10.40 15.59
C SER A 103 1.06 -9.98 17.04
N GLU A 104 1.48 -8.78 17.44
CA GLU A 104 1.22 -8.24 18.78
C GLU A 104 -0.27 -7.93 18.96
N ASP A 105 -0.92 -7.43 17.91
CA ASP A 105 -2.38 -7.20 17.89
C ASP A 105 -3.15 -8.53 18.00
N MET A 106 -2.72 -9.57 17.27
CA MET A 106 -3.31 -10.92 17.37
C MET A 106 -3.18 -11.52 18.78
N GLU A 107 -1.98 -11.42 19.38
CA GLU A 107 -1.74 -11.90 20.75
C GLU A 107 -2.61 -11.14 21.76
N TYR A 108 -2.69 -9.81 21.61
CA TYR A 108 -3.53 -8.97 22.44
C TYR A 108 -5.00 -9.38 22.39
N LEU A 109 -5.55 -9.58 21.19
CA LEU A 109 -6.94 -10.01 20.98
C LEU A 109 -7.22 -11.39 21.60
N SER A 110 -6.21 -12.26 21.67
CA SER A 110 -6.33 -13.60 22.25
C SER A 110 -6.27 -13.64 23.78
N GLN A 111 -5.96 -12.53 24.47
CA GLN A 111 -5.76 -12.51 25.93
C GLN A 111 -6.96 -13.01 26.75
N ARG A 112 -8.17 -12.97 26.19
CA ARG A 112 -9.39 -13.46 26.86
C ARG A 112 -9.81 -14.86 26.42
N PHE A 113 -9.07 -15.49 25.51
CA PHE A 113 -9.40 -16.83 25.05
C PHE A 113 -9.16 -17.90 26.13
N PRO A 114 -9.87 -19.05 26.03
CA PRO A 114 -9.50 -20.30 26.70
C PRO A 114 -8.06 -20.73 26.38
N LYS A 115 -7.46 -21.53 27.26
CA LYS A 115 -6.03 -21.87 27.22
C LYS A 115 -5.62 -22.56 25.91
N ASP A 116 -6.43 -23.47 25.42
CA ASP A 116 -6.23 -24.20 24.15
C ASP A 116 -6.22 -23.24 22.94
N ARG A 117 -7.16 -22.29 22.88
CA ARG A 117 -7.21 -21.31 21.80
C ARG A 117 -6.09 -20.27 21.89
N LYS A 118 -5.69 -19.88 23.10
CA LYS A 118 -4.49 -19.04 23.31
C LYS A 118 -3.22 -19.71 22.78
N GLN A 119 -3.06 -21.02 23.04
CA GLN A 119 -1.92 -21.77 22.53
C GLN A 119 -1.92 -21.80 20.99
N LYS A 120 -3.08 -22.06 20.37
CA LYS A 120 -3.22 -21.97 18.91
C LYS A 120 -2.84 -20.59 18.37
N VAL A 121 -3.32 -19.50 18.98
CA VAL A 121 -2.93 -18.15 18.55
C VAL A 121 -1.42 -17.93 18.69
N ALA A 122 -0.80 -18.38 19.79
CA ALA A 122 0.65 -18.24 19.98
C ALA A 122 1.48 -19.00 18.92
N GLU A 123 1.00 -20.17 18.47
CA GLU A 123 1.61 -20.91 17.36
C GLU A 123 1.45 -20.16 16.04
N ILE A 124 0.24 -19.69 15.74
CA ILE A 124 -0.07 -18.89 14.55
C ILE A 124 0.81 -17.63 14.50
N THR A 125 0.92 -16.89 15.60
CA THR A 125 1.68 -15.63 15.65
C THR A 125 3.18 -15.86 15.53
N LYS A 126 3.69 -16.97 16.11
CA LYS A 126 5.09 -17.38 15.95
C LYS A 126 5.42 -17.69 14.50
N GLU A 127 4.58 -18.48 13.83
CA GLU A 127 4.76 -18.83 12.42
C GLU A 127 4.62 -17.62 11.51
N PHE A 128 3.59 -16.79 11.73
CA PHE A 128 3.40 -15.53 11.02
C PHE A 128 4.64 -14.63 11.12
N ARG A 129 5.19 -14.43 12.32
CA ARG A 129 6.43 -13.65 12.54
C ARG A 129 7.61 -14.23 11.76
N ALA A 130 7.75 -15.56 11.76
CA ALA A 130 8.83 -16.23 11.05
C ALA A 130 8.72 -16.01 9.53
N ILE A 131 7.51 -16.14 8.97
CA ILE A 131 7.25 -15.91 7.54
C ILE A 131 7.56 -14.45 7.19
N VAL A 132 6.94 -13.47 7.88
CA VAL A 132 7.12 -12.05 7.60
C VAL A 132 8.59 -11.62 7.72
N LYS A 133 9.32 -12.15 8.70
CA LYS A 133 10.77 -11.90 8.83
C LYS A 133 11.55 -12.53 7.66
N GLY A 134 11.20 -13.75 7.26
CA GLY A 134 11.83 -14.43 6.14
C GLY A 134 11.61 -13.74 4.80
N MET A 135 10.53 -12.96 4.65
CA MET A 135 10.22 -12.20 3.44
C MET A 135 11.17 -11.02 3.15
N ASP A 136 11.98 -10.58 4.12
CA ASP A 136 12.94 -9.49 3.86
C ASP A 136 13.98 -9.88 2.80
N LYS A 137 14.38 -11.16 2.77
CA LYS A 137 15.33 -11.68 1.77
C LYS A 137 14.77 -11.65 0.34
N PRO A 138 13.63 -12.29 0.01
CA PRO A 138 13.08 -12.22 -1.34
C PRO A 138 12.70 -10.79 -1.74
N ALA A 139 12.31 -9.93 -0.80
CA ALA A 139 12.09 -8.51 -1.10
C ALA A 139 13.38 -7.76 -1.45
N ALA A 140 14.51 -8.07 -0.79
CA ALA A 140 15.81 -7.50 -1.10
C ALA A 140 16.37 -8.01 -2.44
N GLU A 141 16.18 -9.30 -2.72
CA GLU A 141 16.60 -9.96 -3.96
C GLU A 141 15.61 -9.71 -5.12
N ARG A 142 14.45 -9.09 -4.83
CA ARG A 142 13.35 -8.84 -5.77
C ARG A 142 12.82 -10.12 -6.42
N ASP A 143 12.87 -11.23 -5.68
CA ASP A 143 12.29 -12.49 -6.08
C ASP A 143 10.76 -12.43 -5.92
N VAL A 144 10.10 -12.04 -7.01
CA VAL A 144 8.63 -11.90 -7.06
C VAL A 144 7.92 -13.21 -6.76
N ALA A 145 8.44 -14.34 -7.26
CA ALA A 145 7.78 -15.63 -7.12
C ALA A 145 7.80 -16.08 -5.66
N LEU A 146 8.98 -16.09 -5.04
CA LEU A 146 9.14 -16.46 -3.64
C LEU A 146 8.43 -15.46 -2.71
N PHE A 147 8.48 -14.17 -3.03
CA PHE A 147 7.74 -13.17 -2.26
C PHE A 147 6.23 -13.42 -2.27
N LEU A 148 5.63 -13.73 -3.42
CA LEU A 148 4.19 -14.00 -3.53
C LEU A 148 3.78 -15.33 -2.87
N GLU A 149 4.64 -16.34 -2.89
CA GLU A 149 4.41 -17.58 -2.15
C GLU A 149 4.39 -17.34 -0.64
N MET A 150 5.41 -16.66 -0.12
CA MET A 150 5.48 -16.32 1.30
C MET A 150 4.37 -15.35 1.71
N HIS A 151 3.96 -14.46 0.81
CA HIS A 151 2.84 -13.55 1.02
C HIS A 151 1.55 -14.33 1.34
N LYS A 152 1.23 -15.31 0.50
CA LYS A 152 0.09 -16.21 0.70
C LYS A 152 0.19 -16.96 2.03
N ASN A 153 1.36 -17.51 2.35
CA ASN A 153 1.56 -18.25 3.60
C ASN A 153 1.33 -17.36 4.84
N ALA A 154 1.69 -16.07 4.78
CA ALA A 154 1.40 -15.14 5.86
C ALA A 154 -0.10 -14.81 5.95
N ASP A 155 -0.78 -14.64 4.82
CA ASP A 155 -2.23 -14.43 4.77
C ASP A 155 -3.00 -15.63 5.34
N ASP A 156 -2.59 -16.86 4.99
CA ASP A 156 -3.18 -18.09 5.55
C ASP A 156 -3.12 -18.11 7.10
N LYS A 157 -2.06 -17.54 7.70
CA LYS A 157 -1.96 -17.42 9.18
C LYS A 157 -2.92 -16.38 9.75
N VAL A 158 -3.11 -15.26 9.06
CA VAL A 158 -4.09 -14.24 9.44
C VAL A 158 -5.51 -14.81 9.35
N VAL A 159 -5.83 -15.56 8.28
CA VAL A 159 -7.10 -16.27 8.12
C VAL A 159 -7.32 -17.28 9.25
N GLN A 160 -6.33 -18.13 9.53
CA GLN A 160 -6.39 -19.07 10.67
C GLN A 160 -6.66 -18.36 11.99
N PHE A 161 -6.04 -17.20 12.22
CA PHE A 161 -6.33 -16.39 13.41
C PHE A 161 -7.77 -15.90 13.45
N PHE A 162 -8.32 -15.38 12.34
CA PHE A 162 -9.71 -14.96 12.28
C PHE A 162 -10.70 -16.12 12.49
N ASP A 163 -10.36 -17.34 12.08
CA ASP A 163 -11.20 -18.51 12.33
C ASP A 163 -11.17 -18.92 13.82
N VAL A 164 -10.04 -18.75 14.50
CA VAL A 164 -9.97 -18.91 15.97
C VAL A 164 -10.79 -17.84 16.70
N LEU A 165 -10.85 -16.61 16.16
CA LEU A 165 -11.72 -15.55 16.67
C LEU A 165 -13.20 -15.94 16.52
N LYS A 166 -13.62 -16.32 15.31
CA LYS A 166 -15.03 -16.68 14.99
C LYS A 166 -15.53 -17.86 15.81
N SER A 167 -14.73 -18.92 15.92
CA SER A 167 -15.06 -20.11 16.73
C SER A 167 -15.22 -19.82 18.24
N GLY A 168 -14.87 -18.61 18.69
CA GLY A 168 -15.07 -18.15 20.06
C GLY A 168 -16.30 -17.30 20.29
N SER A 169 -16.87 -16.73 19.24
CA SER A 169 -18.15 -16.04 19.31
C SER A 169 -19.21 -17.12 19.26
N ASP A 170 -19.67 -17.52 20.44
CA ASP A 170 -20.85 -18.33 20.66
C ASP A 170 -22.06 -17.52 20.16
N VAL A 171 -22.19 -17.39 18.83
CA VAL A 171 -23.38 -16.88 18.16
C VAL A 171 -24.26 -18.12 18.00
N PRO A 172 -25.39 -18.21 18.72
CA PRO A 172 -26.29 -19.34 18.57
C PRO A 172 -26.71 -19.44 17.10
N ASP A 173 -26.60 -20.63 16.50
CA ASP A 173 -27.07 -20.95 15.15
C ASP A 173 -28.62 -20.94 15.03
N GLU A 174 -29.32 -20.29 15.97
CA GLU A 174 -30.78 -20.23 16.01
C GLU A 174 -31.28 -18.82 15.68
N LEU A 175 -31.43 -18.55 14.38
CA LEU A 175 -32.49 -17.70 13.82
C LEU A 175 -33.00 -18.29 12.50
#